data_AF-A0A357HH08-F1
#
_entry.id   AF-A0A357HH08-F1
#
_cell.length_a   1.000
_cell.length_b   1.000
_cell.length_c   1.000
_cell.angle_alpha   90.00
_cell.angle_beta   90.00
_cell.angle_gamma   90.00
#
_symmetry.space_group_name_H-M   'P 1'
#
loop_
_entity.id
_entity.type
_entity.pdbx_description
1 polymer ?
#
loop_
_entity_poly.entity_id
_entity_poly.type
_entity_poly.pdbx_seq_one_letter_code
_entity_poly.pdbx_strand_id
1 'polypeptide(L)'
;MKRLSTIILLIISVVFSKDLQIIHMEGTFDLDQDGLYEFAAIEVGQDNGHSVSMIRYYEIDGDGYQQLNWELAAPDGLLGNFVNLKLGDLDGDGNPELITIMNLTDENEERILHP
;
A
#
# COMPACT_ATOMS: atom_id res chain seq x y z
N MET A 1 -11.58 13.70 33.28
CA MET A 1 -10.25 13.69 32.64
C MET A 1 -10.05 12.48 31.72
N LYS A 2 -10.20 11.23 32.19
CA LYS A 2 -10.01 10.02 31.35
C LYS A 2 -10.89 9.98 30.10
N ARG A 3 -12.21 10.22 30.23
CA ARG A 3 -13.15 10.23 29.08
C ARG A 3 -12.85 11.33 28.04
N LEU A 4 -12.42 12.51 28.49
CA LEU A 4 -12.08 13.62 27.60
C LEU A 4 -10.79 13.32 26.82
N SER A 5 -9.80 12.73 27.52
CA SER A 5 -8.57 12.26 26.89
C SER A 5 -8.82 11.16 25.84
N THR A 6 -9.72 10.20 26.12
CA THR A 6 -10.11 9.17 25.15
C THR A 6 -10.80 9.76 23.92
N ILE A 7 -11.70 10.73 24.09
CA ILE A 7 -12.37 11.40 22.96
C ILE A 7 -11.37 12.18 22.11
N ILE A 8 -10.43 12.88 22.74
CA ILE A 8 -9.37 13.61 22.02
C ILE A 8 -8.49 12.64 21.21
N LEU A 9 -8.08 11.50 21.80
CA LEU A 9 -7.33 10.48 21.07
C LEU A 9 -8.11 9.92 19.88
N LEU A 10 -9.41 9.68 20.03
CA LEU A 10 -10.27 9.17 18.96
C LEU A 10 -10.40 10.17 17.79
N ILE A 11 -10.56 11.46 18.11
CA ILE A 11 -10.63 12.52 17.09
C ILE A 11 -9.29 12.63 16.36
N ILE A 12 -8.18 12.57 17.10
CA ILE A 12 -6.83 12.57 16.52
C ILE A 12 -6.67 11.39 15.56
N SER A 13 -7.02 10.16 15.95
CA SER A 13 -6.85 8.99 15.07
C SER A 13 -7.66 9.06 13.78
N VAL A 14 -8.85 9.68 13.80
CA VAL A 14 -9.69 9.85 12.61
C VAL A 14 -9.10 10.88 11.65
N VAL A 15 -8.48 11.94 12.18
CA VAL A 15 -7.88 13.02 11.35
C VAL A 15 -6.59 12.57 10.66
N PHE A 16 -5.86 11.62 11.23
CA PHE A 16 -4.59 11.13 10.68
C PHE A 16 -4.70 9.79 9.93
N SER A 17 -5.92 9.29 9.68
CA SER A 17 -6.11 8.06 8.91
C SER A 17 -5.98 8.34 7.42
N LYS A 18 -5.18 7.54 6.72
CA LYS A 18 -5.11 7.56 5.25
C LYS A 18 -6.36 6.87 4.70
N ASP A 19 -7.15 7.56 3.91
CA ASP A 19 -8.34 6.99 3.23
C ASP A 19 -7.89 6.32 1.93
N LEU A 20 -7.36 5.10 2.07
CA LEU A 20 -6.76 4.36 0.97
C LEU A 20 -7.74 3.38 0.34
N GLN A 21 -7.78 3.39 -0.97
CA GLN A 21 -8.58 2.49 -1.79
C GLN A 21 -7.68 1.61 -2.65
N ILE A 22 -7.94 0.31 -2.65
CA ILE A 22 -7.32 -0.64 -3.59
C ILE A 22 -7.85 -0.36 -5.00
N ILE A 23 -6.93 -0.09 -5.94
CA ILE A 23 -7.25 0.14 -7.37
C ILE A 23 -6.71 -0.93 -8.29
N HIS A 24 -5.76 -1.74 -7.82
CA HIS A 24 -5.17 -2.86 -8.56
C HIS A 24 -4.69 -3.92 -7.58
N MET A 25 -4.74 -5.19 -7.99
CA MET A 25 -4.34 -6.33 -7.17
C MET A 25 -3.69 -7.41 -8.04
N GLU A 26 -2.63 -8.04 -7.53
CA GLU A 26 -1.98 -9.22 -8.10
C GLU A 26 -1.90 -10.32 -7.04
N GLY A 27 -2.21 -11.55 -7.42
CA GLY A 27 -2.39 -12.66 -6.49
C GLY A 27 -3.61 -13.53 -6.83
N THR A 28 -3.95 -14.50 -5.99
CA THR A 28 -3.24 -14.90 -4.76
C THR A 28 -2.19 -15.98 -5.03
N PHE A 29 -1.07 -15.93 -4.31
CA PHE A 29 0.02 -16.93 -4.37
C PHE A 29 0.52 -17.21 -2.96
N ASP A 30 1.02 -18.42 -2.72
CA ASP A 30 1.78 -18.76 -1.49
C ASP A 30 3.25 -18.42 -1.76
N LEU A 31 3.64 -17.18 -1.46
CA LEU A 31 4.92 -16.59 -1.86
C LEU A 31 6.05 -16.90 -0.90
N ASP A 32 5.75 -17.13 0.38
CA ASP A 32 6.75 -17.53 1.38
C ASP A 32 6.69 -19.03 1.75
N GLN A 33 5.80 -19.78 1.10
CA GLN A 33 5.67 -21.24 1.18
C GLN A 33 5.25 -21.76 2.55
N ASP A 34 4.44 -20.98 3.27
CA ASP A 34 3.92 -21.36 4.59
C ASP A 34 2.51 -21.99 4.54
N GLY A 35 1.88 -21.98 3.36
CA GLY A 35 0.57 -22.55 3.10
C GLY A 35 -0.60 -21.58 3.32
N LEU A 36 -0.32 -20.34 3.71
CA LEU A 36 -1.24 -19.21 3.57
C LEU A 36 -1.06 -18.57 2.19
N TYR A 37 -1.93 -17.62 1.88
CA TYR A 37 -1.92 -16.99 0.55
C TYR A 37 -1.80 -15.49 0.68
N GLU A 38 -0.91 -14.93 -0.13
CA GLU A 38 -0.60 -13.52 -0.17
C GLU A 38 -1.06 -12.89 -1.47
N PHE A 39 -1.19 -11.56 -1.42
CA PHE A 39 -1.41 -10.74 -2.59
C PHE A 39 -0.75 -9.38 -2.40
N ALA A 40 -0.43 -8.73 -3.51
CA ALA A 40 0.04 -7.35 -3.52
C ALA A 40 -1.01 -6.45 -4.18
N ALA A 41 -1.18 -5.25 -3.65
CA ALA A 41 -2.17 -4.29 -4.12
C ALA A 41 -1.54 -2.91 -4.33
N ILE A 42 -2.06 -2.17 -5.31
CA ILE A 42 -1.84 -0.73 -5.40
C ILE A 42 -3.00 -0.06 -4.69
N GLU A 43 -2.67 0.77 -3.71
CA GLU A 43 -3.62 1.58 -2.97
C GLU A 43 -3.37 3.06 -3.23
N VAL A 44 -4.45 3.82 -3.38
CA VAL A 44 -4.40 5.27 -3.57
C VAL A 44 -5.34 5.98 -2.61
N GLY A 45 -4.98 7.20 -2.22
CA GLY A 45 -5.79 7.98 -1.30
C GLY A 45 -5.25 9.38 -1.12
N GLN A 46 -5.54 9.95 0.05
CA GLN A 46 -5.08 11.28 0.45
C GLN A 46 -4.31 11.19 1.76
N ASP A 47 -3.21 11.92 1.86
CA ASP A 47 -2.43 12.12 3.08
C ASP A 47 -1.97 13.57 3.16
N ASN A 48 -2.29 14.26 4.26
CA ASN A 48 -1.99 15.68 4.47
C ASN A 48 -2.39 16.62 3.30
N GLY A 49 -3.44 16.26 2.56
CA GLY A 49 -3.94 17.04 1.42
C GLY A 49 -3.27 16.73 0.07
N HIS A 50 -2.33 15.78 0.05
CA HIS A 50 -1.66 15.29 -1.15
C HIS A 50 -2.20 13.92 -1.55
N SER A 51 -2.30 13.68 -2.86
CA SER A 51 -2.56 12.34 -3.38
C SER A 51 -1.38 11.42 -3.07
N VAL A 52 -1.68 10.26 -2.48
CA VAL A 52 -0.68 9.22 -2.20
C VAL A 52 -1.02 7.94 -2.94
N SER A 53 0.02 7.22 -3.36
CA SER A 53 -0.06 5.88 -3.90
C SER A 53 0.98 5.01 -3.22
N MET A 54 0.63 3.77 -2.92
CA MET A 54 1.52 2.80 -2.29
C MET A 54 1.24 1.40 -2.79
N ILE A 55 2.27 0.56 -2.74
CA ILE A 55 2.10 -0.89 -2.84
C ILE A 55 2.00 -1.43 -1.43
N ARG A 56 1.01 -2.30 -1.22
CA ARG A 56 0.87 -3.06 0.01
C ARG A 56 0.86 -4.54 -0.27
N TYR A 57 1.56 -5.27 0.59
CA TYR A 57 1.67 -6.71 0.54
C TYR A 57 0.96 -7.29 1.75
N TYR A 58 -0.03 -8.13 1.47
CA TYR A 58 -0.91 -8.70 2.47
C TYR A 58 -0.83 -10.22 2.46
N GLU A 59 -0.91 -10.78 3.65
CA GLU A 59 -1.12 -12.20 3.88
C GLU A 59 -2.53 -12.44 4.40
N ILE A 60 -3.18 -13.50 3.93
CA ILE A 60 -4.48 -13.91 4.44
C ILE A 60 -4.23 -14.92 5.57
N ASP A 61 -4.54 -14.52 6.80
CA ASP A 61 -4.37 -15.38 7.96
C ASP A 61 -5.34 -16.58 7.96
N GLY A 62 -5.13 -17.51 8.89
CA GLY A 62 -5.94 -18.73 9.00
C GLY A 62 -7.44 -18.50 9.27
N ASP A 63 -7.82 -17.30 9.70
CA ASP A 63 -9.22 -16.90 9.90
C ASP A 63 -9.80 -16.15 8.68
N GLY A 64 -8.99 -15.94 7.64
CA GLY A 64 -9.37 -15.28 6.40
C GLY A 64 -9.23 -13.75 6.41
N TYR A 65 -8.56 -13.18 7.43
CA TYR A 65 -8.31 -11.74 7.50
C TYR A 65 -6.98 -11.36 6.87
N GLN A 66 -6.94 -10.16 6.31
CA GLN A 66 -5.76 -9.61 5.64
C GLN A 66 -4.83 -8.97 6.68
N GLN A 67 -3.58 -9.39 6.70
CA GLN A 67 -2.52 -8.85 7.54
C GLN A 67 -1.52 -8.10 6.66
N LEU A 68 -1.25 -6.83 6.98
CA LEU A 68 -0.26 -6.03 6.24
C LEU A 68 1.15 -6.45 6.67
N ASN A 69 1.89 -7.08 5.76
CA ASN A 69 3.24 -7.58 6.02
C ASN A 69 4.32 -6.58 5.54
N TRP A 70 4.06 -5.86 4.46
CA TRP A 70 5.00 -4.86 3.92
C TRP A 70 4.31 -3.75 3.12
N GLU A 71 4.94 -2.59 3.08
CA GLU A 71 4.50 -1.40 2.32
C GLU A 71 5.69 -0.79 1.56
N LEU A 72 5.42 -0.33 0.34
CA LEU A 72 6.30 0.55 -0.43
C LEU A 72 5.56 1.83 -0.78
N ALA A 73 6.10 2.93 -0.27
CA ALA A 73 5.64 4.29 -0.57
C ALA A 73 6.67 5.03 -1.43
N ALA A 74 6.29 6.22 -1.90
CA ALA A 74 7.22 7.15 -2.49
C ALA A 74 8.35 7.51 -1.49
N PRO A 75 9.59 7.77 -1.96
CA PRO A 75 10.66 8.25 -1.09
C PRO A 75 10.30 9.58 -0.42
N ASP A 76 10.89 9.84 0.76
CA ASP A 76 10.68 11.08 1.50
C ASP A 76 10.95 12.33 0.64
N GLY A 77 10.03 13.29 0.69
CA GLY A 77 10.12 14.55 -0.06
C GLY A 77 9.66 14.47 -1.52
N LEU A 78 9.24 13.30 -2.00
CA LEU A 78 8.65 13.11 -3.32
C LEU A 78 7.21 12.64 -3.20
N LEU A 79 6.41 13.03 -4.19
CA LEU A 79 5.10 12.46 -4.42
C LEU A 79 5.22 11.37 -5.48
N GLY A 80 4.52 10.26 -5.28
CA GLY A 80 4.59 9.09 -6.15
C GLY A 80 3.22 8.57 -6.54
N ASN A 81 3.10 8.09 -7.77
CA ASN A 81 1.94 7.37 -8.28
C ASN A 81 2.38 6.03 -8.89
N PHE A 82 2.00 4.91 -8.27
CA PHE A 82 2.23 3.59 -8.83
C PHE A 82 1.27 3.35 -9.99
N VAL A 83 1.84 3.02 -11.16
CA VAL A 83 1.06 2.86 -12.40
C VAL A 83 0.60 1.41 -12.57
N ASN A 84 1.45 0.45 -12.19
CA ASN A 84 1.14 -0.97 -12.33
C ASN A 84 2.01 -1.81 -11.38
N LEU A 85 1.56 -3.04 -11.16
CA LEU A 85 2.19 -4.04 -10.32
C LEU A 85 1.98 -5.40 -11.01
N LYS A 86 3.01 -6.24 -11.00
CA LYS A 86 2.97 -7.61 -11.48
C LYS A 86 3.71 -8.54 -10.52
N LEU A 87 3.14 -9.73 -10.34
CA LEU A 87 3.80 -10.86 -9.70
C LEU A 87 4.09 -11.94 -10.74
N GLY A 88 5.29 -12.51 -10.70
CA GLY A 88 5.66 -13.63 -11.55
C GLY A 88 7.08 -14.10 -11.29
N ASP A 89 7.33 -15.38 -11.56
CA ASP A 89 8.65 -15.99 -11.47
C ASP A 89 9.51 -15.51 -12.66
N LEU A 90 10.48 -14.64 -12.38
CA LEU A 90 11.29 -13.97 -13.40
C LEU A 90 12.64 -14.65 -13.61
N ASP A 91 13.14 -15.37 -12.62
CA ASP A 91 14.45 -16.03 -12.67
C ASP A 91 14.37 -17.57 -12.79
N GLY A 92 13.16 -18.13 -12.69
CA GLY A 92 12.85 -19.54 -12.89
C GLY A 92 13.07 -20.41 -11.66
N ASP A 93 13.13 -19.82 -10.45
CA ASP A 93 13.34 -20.56 -9.20
C ASP A 93 12.04 -21.12 -8.59
N GLY A 94 10.88 -20.74 -9.14
CA GLY A 94 9.56 -21.14 -8.70
C GLY A 94 8.91 -20.22 -7.65
N ASN A 95 9.62 -19.20 -7.18
CA ASN A 95 9.09 -18.14 -6.33
C ASN A 95 8.73 -16.93 -7.21
N PRO A 96 7.53 -16.34 -7.07
CA PRO A 96 7.21 -15.13 -7.81
C PRO A 96 7.91 -13.87 -7.26
N GLU A 97 8.53 -13.09 -8.14
CA GLU A 97 9.02 -11.74 -7.85
C GLU A 97 7.95 -10.67 -8.14
N LEU A 98 8.16 -9.49 -7.54
CA LEU A 98 7.36 -8.29 -7.75
C LEU A 98 8.04 -7.31 -8.69
N ILE A 99 7.35 -6.89 -9.76
CA ILE A 99 7.72 -5.74 -10.59
C ILE A 99 6.68 -4.65 -10.45
N THR A 100 7.14 -3.42 -10.34
CA THR A 100 6.29 -2.23 -10.35
C THR A 100 6.98 -1.06 -11.06
N ILE A 101 6.19 -0.03 -11.36
CA ILE A 101 6.64 1.24 -11.92
C ILE A 101 5.91 2.39 -11.21
N MET A 102 6.64 3.46 -10.94
CA MET A 102 6.16 4.63 -10.22
C MET A 102 6.56 5.90 -10.97
N ASN A 103 5.60 6.80 -11.16
CA ASN A 103 5.90 8.19 -11.53
C ASN A 103 6.25 8.97 -10.26
N LEU A 104 7.31 9.77 -10.32
CA LEU A 104 7.80 10.58 -9.20
C LEU A 104 7.82 12.06 -9.58
N THR A 105 7.51 12.91 -8.62
CA THR A 105 7.64 14.37 -8.76
C THR A 105 7.94 15.01 -7.41
N ASP A 106 8.50 16.21 -7.43
CA ASP A 106 8.60 17.05 -6.22
C ASP A 106 7.21 17.47 -5.75
N GLU A 107 7.05 17.68 -4.44
CA GLU A 107 5.79 18.07 -3.79
C GLU A 107 5.11 19.34 -4.36
N ASN A 108 5.90 20.19 -5.02
CA ASN A 108 5.43 21.43 -5.63
C ASN A 108 4.89 21.26 -7.07
N GLU A 109 5.00 20.05 -7.65
CA GLU A 109 4.71 19.76 -9.06
C GLU A 109 3.74 18.57 -9.26
N GLU A 110 2.70 18.46 -8.42
CA GLU A 110 1.70 17.36 -8.42
C GLU A 110 1.09 16.99 -9.78
N ARG A 111 0.99 17.96 -10.71
CA ARG A 111 0.32 17.76 -12.00
C ARG A 111 0.93 16.64 -12.85
N ILE A 112 2.16 16.22 -12.57
CA ILE A 112 2.89 15.18 -13.32
C ILE A 112 2.43 13.76 -12.94
N LEU A 113 1.72 13.59 -11.82
CA LEU A 113 1.34 12.27 -11.30
C LEU A 113 0.08 11.67 -11.91
N HIS A 114 -0.74 12.45 -12.62
CA HIS A 114 -1.97 11.94 -13.24
C HIS A 114 -1.71 11.50 -14.69
N PRO A 115 -2.12 10.29 -15.09
CA PRO A 115 -2.09 9.87 -16.49
C PRO A 115 -3.05 10.68 -17.37
#